data_AF-A0A1V5MPX4-F1
#
_entry.id   AF-A0A1V5MPX4-F1
#
_cell.length_a   1.000
_cell.length_b   1.000
_cell.length_c   1.000
_cell.angle_alpha   90.00
_cell.angle_beta   90.00
_cell.angle_gamma   90.00
#
_symmetry.space_group_name_H-M   'P 1'
#
loop_
_entity.id
_entity.type
_entity.pdbx_description
1 polymer ?
#
loop_
_entity_poly.entity_id
_entity_poly.type
_entity_poly.pdbx_seq_one_letter_code
_entity_poly.pdbx_strand_id
1 'polypeptide(L)'
;MITPGSISETKIPEANIMTVLIDKTGRVYMTLDRKDNKLAVLEEIGKDYNIAFTPEQKRSFVDQPIIGMPVSVLPEFLNKRLEDQDKLLKQYSIPNDSTNNQFRQWVMHATTINKDLSIAIKADETTPYPIIKKVLDVMMGLKLYRYHLVTVLDA
;
A
#
# COMPACT_ATOMS: atom_id res chain seq x y z
N MET A 1 -26.07 12.52 -15.42
CA MET A 1 -24.90 12.56 -14.53
C MET A 1 -24.09 11.32 -14.83
N ILE A 2 -22.86 11.47 -15.31
CA ILE A 2 -22.04 10.33 -15.74
C ILE A 2 -21.29 9.78 -14.53
N THR A 3 -21.56 8.54 -14.16
CA THR A 3 -20.70 7.72 -13.30
C THR A 3 -19.86 6.85 -14.25
N PRO A 4 -18.64 7.26 -14.66
CA PRO A 4 -17.80 6.36 -15.42
C PRO A 4 -16.96 5.52 -14.46
N GLY A 5 -16.88 4.23 -14.76
CA GLY A 5 -15.98 3.29 -14.12
C GLY A 5 -16.73 2.10 -13.56
N SER A 6 -17.17 1.22 -14.46
CA SER A 6 -17.54 -0.15 -14.13
C SER A 6 -16.57 -0.71 -13.10
N ILE A 7 -17.10 -1.08 -11.94
CA ILE A 7 -16.52 -2.14 -11.12
C ILE A 7 -16.30 -3.33 -12.05
N SER A 8 -15.08 -3.49 -12.53
CA SER A 8 -14.68 -4.74 -13.13
C SER A 8 -14.73 -5.79 -12.03
N GLU A 9 -15.83 -6.56 -11.98
CA GLU A 9 -15.90 -7.92 -11.37
C GLU A 9 -14.94 -8.91 -12.07
N THR A 10 -13.91 -8.39 -12.73
CA THR A 10 -12.80 -9.15 -13.25
C THR A 10 -12.09 -9.75 -12.05
N LYS A 11 -12.06 -11.08 -11.99
CA LYS A 11 -11.32 -11.85 -11.00
C LYS A 11 -10.00 -11.16 -10.73
N ILE A 12 -9.85 -10.70 -9.50
CA ILE A 12 -8.61 -10.12 -9.02
C ILE A 12 -7.53 -11.17 -9.26
N PRO A 13 -6.47 -10.86 -10.02
CA PRO A 13 -5.42 -11.84 -10.24
C PRO A 13 -4.84 -12.28 -8.90
N GLU A 14 -4.73 -13.59 -8.70
CA GLU A 14 -4.22 -14.16 -7.44
C GLU A 14 -2.72 -13.94 -7.28
N ALA A 15 -2.01 -13.60 -8.37
CA ALA A 15 -0.57 -13.37 -8.40
C ALA A 15 -0.23 -12.02 -9.06
N ASN A 16 0.94 -11.46 -8.72
CA ASN A 16 1.42 -10.17 -9.25
C ASN A 16 0.48 -8.98 -8.94
N ILE A 17 -0.10 -8.98 -7.74
CA ILE A 17 -1.00 -7.90 -7.31
C ILE A 17 -0.47 -7.17 -6.08
N MET A 18 -0.65 -5.85 -6.08
CA MET A 18 -0.55 -5.00 -4.90
C MET A 18 -1.95 -4.67 -4.42
N THR A 19 -2.27 -4.98 -3.17
CA THR A 19 -3.55 -4.57 -2.58
C THR A 19 -3.33 -3.38 -1.67
N VAL A 20 -4.12 -2.34 -1.84
CA VAL A 20 -4.13 -1.13 -1.04
C VAL A 20 -5.42 -1.15 -0.23
N LEU A 21 -5.31 -1.25 1.09
CA LEU A 21 -6.46 -1.24 1.99
C LEU A 21 -6.60 0.15 2.61
N ILE A 22 -7.81 0.69 2.56
CA ILE A 22 -8.17 1.99 3.13
C ILE A 22 -9.18 1.75 4.24
N ASP A 23 -8.83 2.16 5.45
CA ASP A 23 -9.71 2.14 6.61
C ASP A 23 -10.59 3.40 6.66
N LYS A 24 -11.72 3.32 7.37
CA LYS A 24 -12.66 4.43 7.56
C LYS A 24 -12.06 5.70 8.17
N THR A 25 -10.99 5.55 8.94
CA THR A 25 -10.22 6.66 9.52
C THR A 25 -9.28 7.33 8.52
N GLY A 26 -9.18 6.81 7.30
CA GLY A 26 -8.28 7.29 6.25
C GLY A 26 -6.88 6.72 6.29
N ARG A 27 -6.68 5.65 7.07
CA ARG A 27 -5.41 4.93 7.14
C ARG A 27 -5.25 4.06 5.91
N VAL A 28 -4.10 4.21 5.25
CA VAL A 28 -3.74 3.45 4.07
C VAL A 28 -2.74 2.37 4.47
N TYR A 29 -3.05 1.16 4.04
CA TYR A 29 -2.22 -0.02 4.17
C TYR A 29 -1.96 -0.60 2.78
N MET A 30 -0.85 -1.28 2.59
CA MET A 30 -0.58 -2.01 1.34
C MET A 30 -0.07 -3.41 1.62
N THR A 31 -0.36 -4.31 0.71
CA THR A 31 0.20 -5.66 0.66
C THR A 31 0.71 -5.90 -0.75
N LEU A 32 1.80 -6.66 -0.82
CA LEU A 32 2.38 -7.12 -2.07
C LEU A 32 2.42 -8.64 -1.98
N ASP A 33 1.86 -9.31 -2.98
CA ASP A 33 1.88 -10.77 -3.04
C ASP A 33 3.32 -11.31 -3.17
N ARG A 34 4.13 -10.66 -4.01
CA ARG A 34 5.49 -11.12 -4.31
C ARG A 34 6.54 -10.61 -3.32
N LYS A 35 7.24 -11.56 -2.70
CA LYS A 35 8.38 -11.32 -1.80
C LYS A 35 9.52 -10.57 -2.50
N ASP A 36 9.85 -10.91 -3.74
CA ASP A 36 10.89 -10.20 -4.53
C ASP A 36 10.53 -8.72 -4.74
N ASN A 37 9.28 -8.44 -5.10
CA ASN A 37 8.82 -7.07 -5.31
C ASN A 37 8.85 -6.28 -3.99
N LYS A 38 8.43 -6.89 -2.87
CA LYS A 38 8.52 -6.26 -1.53
C LYS A 38 9.95 -5.81 -1.23
N LEU A 39 10.92 -6.70 -1.44
CA LEU A 39 12.32 -6.42 -1.16
C LEU A 39 12.85 -5.29 -2.03
N ALA A 40 12.66 -5.38 -3.35
CA ALA A 40 13.14 -4.37 -4.28
C ALA A 40 12.51 -2.99 -4.01
N VAL A 41 11.21 -2.95 -3.72
CA VAL A 41 10.52 -1.69 -3.39
C VAL A 41 11.07 -1.10 -2.09
N LEU A 42 11.29 -1.93 -1.05
CA LEU A 42 11.88 -1.48 0.21
C LEU A 42 13.28 -0.90 0.01
N GLU A 43 14.09 -1.49 -0.88
CA GLU A 43 15.44 -0.98 -1.17
C GLU A 43 15.42 0.37 -1.89
N GLU A 44 14.54 0.56 -2.86
CA GLU A 44 14.39 1.84 -3.56
C GLU A 44 13.87 2.92 -2.60
N ILE A 45 12.84 2.60 -1.82
CA ILE A 45 12.33 3.47 -0.76
C ILE A 45 13.43 3.81 0.25
N GLY A 46 14.21 2.81 0.70
CA GLY A 46 15.33 3.06 1.60
C GLY A 46 16.33 4.06 1.03
N LYS A 47 16.64 3.99 -0.26
CA LYS A 47 17.51 4.97 -0.93
C LYS A 47 16.89 6.36 -0.95
N ASP A 48 15.61 6.48 -1.32
CA ASP A 48 14.87 7.75 -1.36
C ASP A 48 14.86 8.45 0.01
N TYR A 49 14.70 7.69 1.10
CA TYR A 49 14.69 8.22 2.47
C TYR A 49 16.06 8.22 3.15
N ASN A 50 17.14 7.83 2.44
CA ASN A 50 18.49 7.67 2.98
C ASN A 50 18.56 6.72 4.21
N ILE A 51 17.72 5.69 4.22
CA ILE A 51 17.63 4.67 5.26
C ILE A 51 18.29 3.38 4.75
N ALA A 52 19.30 2.92 5.49
CA ALA A 52 19.96 1.64 5.23
C ALA A 52 19.28 0.52 6.06
N PHE A 53 18.52 -0.34 5.38
CA PHE A 53 17.94 -1.54 6.02
C PHE A 53 18.96 -2.68 6.09
N THR A 54 19.06 -3.32 7.25
CA THR A 54 19.89 -4.52 7.43
C THR A 54 19.27 -5.73 6.72
N PRO A 55 20.05 -6.77 6.36
CA PRO A 55 19.51 -7.99 5.77
C PRO A 55 18.46 -8.67 6.65
N GLU A 56 18.55 -8.54 7.97
CA GLU A 56 17.55 -9.06 8.91
C GLU A 56 16.23 -8.29 8.81
N GLN A 57 16.29 -6.95 8.81
CA GLN A 57 15.12 -6.09 8.63
C GLN A 57 14.44 -6.35 7.28
N LYS A 58 15.22 -6.48 6.21
CA LYS A 58 14.72 -6.82 4.87
C LYS A 58 13.97 -8.15 4.88
N ARG A 59 14.49 -9.19 5.53
CA ARG A 59 13.81 -10.48 5.68
C ARG A 59 12.52 -10.36 6.48
N SER A 60 12.57 -9.69 7.63
CA SER A 60 11.39 -9.43 8.45
C SER A 60 10.31 -8.69 7.68
N PHE A 61 10.68 -7.69 6.87
CA PHE A 61 9.75 -6.90 6.07
C PHE A 61 9.08 -7.73 4.97
N VAL A 62 9.84 -8.57 4.28
CA VAL A 62 9.32 -9.46 3.25
C VAL A 62 8.32 -10.48 3.84
N ASP A 63 8.53 -10.88 5.10
CA ASP A 63 7.63 -11.75 5.84
C ASP A 63 6.38 -11.03 6.36
N GLN A 64 6.40 -9.70 6.46
CA GLN A 64 5.23 -8.95 6.90
C GLN A 64 4.06 -9.16 5.93
N PRO A 65 2.86 -9.50 6.44
CA PRO A 65 1.68 -9.66 5.60
C PRO A 65 1.21 -8.31 5.04
N ILE A 66 1.36 -7.24 5.82
CA ILE A 66 0.86 -5.90 5.51
C ILE A 66 1.88 -4.82 5.85
N ILE A 67 1.93 -3.80 5.01
CA ILE A 67 2.80 -2.63 5.14
C ILE A 67 1.87 -1.45 5.45
N GLY A 68 2.01 -0.89 6.64
CA GLY A 68 1.06 0.07 7.20
C GLY A 68 1.72 1.16 8.01
N MET A 69 2.92 1.59 7.65
CA MET A 69 3.67 2.53 8.49
C MET A 69 4.61 3.40 7.65
N PRO A 70 5.01 4.56 8.18
CA PRO A 70 5.97 5.42 7.51
C PRO A 70 7.34 4.74 7.41
N VAL A 71 8.07 5.05 6.34
CA VAL A 71 9.40 4.48 6.08
C VAL A 71 10.37 4.79 7.21
N SER A 72 10.25 5.97 7.82
CA SER A 72 11.10 6.41 8.93
C SER A 72 10.99 5.52 10.17
N VAL A 73 9.84 4.87 10.40
CA VAL A 73 9.64 3.98 11.57
C VAL A 73 9.77 2.50 11.23
N LEU A 74 9.84 2.14 9.93
CA LEU A 74 10.05 0.75 9.51
C LEU A 74 11.26 0.08 10.17
N PRO A 75 12.46 0.71 10.25
CA PRO A 75 13.62 0.07 10.86
C PRO A 75 13.37 -0.31 12.33
N GLU A 76 12.72 0.57 13.08
CA GLU A 76 12.37 0.30 14.47
C GLU A 76 11.29 -0.78 14.58
N PHE A 77 10.24 -0.69 13.76
CA PHE A 77 9.17 -1.69 13.71
C PHE A 77 9.70 -3.10 13.43
N LEU A 78 10.60 -3.23 12.46
CA LEU A 78 11.20 -4.51 12.06
C LEU A 78 12.11 -5.10 13.14
N ASN A 79 12.57 -4.28 14.09
CA ASN A 79 13.32 -4.70 15.27
C ASN A 79 12.41 -5.03 16.48
N LYS A 80 11.13 -4.67 16.45
CA LYS A 80 10.17 -4.97 17.53
C LYS A 80 9.62 -6.40 17.42
N ARG A 81 9.05 -6.90 18.53
CA ARG A 81 8.36 -8.20 18.56
C ARG A 81 7.01 -8.10 17.87
N LEU A 82 6.46 -9.24 17.42
CA LEU A 82 5.16 -9.35 16.75
C LEU A 82 4.02 -8.64 17.52
N GLU A 83 4.00 -8.73 18.86
CA GLU A 83 2.98 -8.09 19.69
C GLU A 83 3.02 -6.55 19.62
N ASP A 84 4.23 -5.98 19.58
CA ASP A 84 4.42 -4.55 19.43
C ASP A 84 4.16 -4.11 17.97
N GLN A 85 4.51 -4.96 17.01
CA GLN A 85 4.22 -4.74 15.60
C GLN A 85 2.71 -4.60 15.36
N ASP A 86 1.87 -5.48 15.91
CA ASP A 86 0.42 -5.39 15.77
C ASP A 86 -0.14 -4.07 16.34
N LYS A 87 0.39 -3.62 17.49
CA LYS A 87 0.02 -2.33 18.09
C LYS A 87 0.43 -1.16 17.19
N LEU A 88 1.64 -1.21 16.62
CA LEU A 88 2.14 -0.18 15.72
C LEU A 88 1.32 -0.14 14.42
N LEU A 89 0.92 -1.27 13.85
CA LEU A 89 0.04 -1.33 12.67
C LEU A 89 -1.35 -0.75 12.95
N LYS A 90 -1.83 -0.83 14.19
CA LYS A 90 -3.07 -0.17 14.65
C LYS A 90 -2.89 1.31 14.96
N GLN A 91 -1.67 1.81 15.09
CA GLN A 91 -1.39 3.20 15.44
C GLN A 91 -0.95 4.02 14.23
N TYR A 92 -0.17 3.40 13.34
CA TYR A 92 0.41 4.00 12.17
C TYR A 92 -0.31 3.55 10.90
N SER A 93 -0.11 4.32 9.84
CA SER A 93 -0.53 4.01 8.48
C SER A 93 0.49 4.58 7.52
N ILE A 94 0.44 4.20 6.24
CA ILE A 94 1.29 4.82 5.24
C ILE A 94 0.80 6.26 5.04
N PRO A 95 1.64 7.27 5.28
CA PRO A 95 1.24 8.65 5.08
C PRO A 95 0.94 8.90 3.59
N ASN A 96 -0.29 9.33 3.36
CA ASN A 96 -0.86 9.72 2.07
C ASN A 96 -1.39 11.16 2.17
N ASP A 97 -0.63 12.01 2.87
CA ASP A 97 -1.01 13.40 3.07
C ASP A 97 -0.52 14.28 1.92
N SER A 98 -1.26 15.34 1.61
CA SER A 98 -1.01 16.24 0.48
C SER A 98 0.45 16.75 0.41
N THR A 99 1.11 16.88 1.56
CA THR A 99 2.48 17.38 1.68
C THR A 99 3.55 16.29 1.72
N ASN A 100 3.18 15.05 2.08
CA ASN A 100 4.10 13.92 2.22
C ASN A 100 3.41 12.61 1.82
N ASN A 101 3.39 12.35 0.51
CA ASN A 101 2.77 11.18 -0.08
C ASN A 101 3.77 10.04 -0.23
N GLN A 102 4.07 9.37 0.90
CA GLN A 102 4.91 8.17 0.84
C GLN A 102 4.21 7.06 0.07
N PHE A 103 2.89 6.94 0.20
CA PHE A 103 2.09 6.00 -0.58
C PHE A 103 2.35 6.10 -2.09
N ARG A 104 2.46 7.32 -2.63
CA ARG A 104 2.79 7.55 -4.04
C ARG A 104 4.15 6.96 -4.40
N GLN A 105 5.17 7.14 -3.56
CA GLN A 105 6.50 6.60 -3.79
C GLN A 105 6.45 5.07 -3.83
N TRP A 106 5.81 4.44 -2.85
CA TRP A 106 5.64 2.99 -2.81
C TRP A 106 5.01 2.43 -4.08
N VAL A 107 3.90 3.03 -4.52
CA VAL A 107 3.20 2.61 -5.74
C VAL A 107 4.08 2.85 -6.97
N MET A 108 4.79 3.98 -7.03
CA MET A 108 5.67 4.33 -8.14
C MET A 108 6.85 3.34 -8.27
N HIS A 109 7.54 3.00 -7.18
CA HIS A 109 8.60 2.00 -7.20
C HIS A 109 8.03 0.61 -7.51
N ALA A 110 6.90 0.24 -6.93
CA ALA A 110 6.27 -1.07 -7.18
C ALA A 110 5.93 -1.27 -8.65
N THR A 111 5.40 -0.23 -9.31
CA THR A 111 5.06 -0.24 -10.74
C THR A 111 6.28 -0.08 -11.65
N THR A 112 7.35 0.54 -11.16
CA THR A 112 8.64 0.62 -11.87
C THR A 112 9.35 -0.74 -11.89
N ILE A 113 9.36 -1.43 -10.73
CA ILE A 113 9.95 -2.76 -10.57
C ILE A 113 9.12 -3.80 -11.30
N ASN A 114 7.79 -3.73 -11.17
CA ASN A 114 6.87 -4.63 -11.86
C ASN A 114 5.87 -3.83 -12.70
N LYS A 115 6.13 -3.73 -14.00
CA LYS A 115 5.26 -3.00 -14.93
C LYS A 115 3.92 -3.67 -15.20
N ASP A 116 3.82 -4.97 -14.95
CA ASP A 116 2.59 -5.76 -15.10
C ASP A 116 1.85 -5.91 -13.75
N LEU A 117 2.28 -5.18 -12.71
CA LEU A 117 1.66 -5.20 -11.40
C LEU A 117 0.22 -4.72 -11.48
N SER A 118 -0.71 -5.61 -11.12
CA SER A 118 -2.10 -5.22 -10.90
C SER A 118 -2.23 -4.53 -9.54
N ILE A 119 -3.12 -3.56 -9.44
CA ILE A 119 -3.38 -2.87 -8.17
C ILE A 119 -4.83 -3.06 -7.78
N ALA A 120 -5.09 -3.61 -6.61
CA ALA A 120 -6.42 -3.65 -6.00
C ALA A 120 -6.52 -2.58 -4.92
N ILE A 121 -7.62 -1.83 -4.91
CA ILE A 121 -7.95 -0.88 -3.85
C ILE A 121 -9.12 -1.50 -3.09
N LYS A 122 -8.91 -1.84 -1.83
CA LYS A 122 -9.94 -2.31 -0.90
C LYS A 122 -10.31 -1.16 0.02
N ALA A 123 -11.59 -0.80 0.06
CA ALA A 123 -12.10 0.19 1.00
C ALA A 123 -13.27 -0.40 1.78
N ASP A 124 -13.34 -0.08 3.07
CA ASP A 124 -14.48 -0.41 3.93
C ASP A 124 -15.70 0.45 3.56
N GLU A 125 -16.93 -0.08 3.71
CA GLU A 125 -18.16 0.65 3.37
C GLU A 125 -18.28 1.97 4.14
N THR A 126 -17.74 1.98 5.37
CA THR A 126 -17.84 3.13 6.27
C THR A 126 -16.82 4.21 5.93
N THR A 127 -15.97 3.98 4.93
CA THR A 127 -14.92 4.93 4.52
C THR A 127 -15.51 6.07 3.70
N PRO A 128 -15.35 7.34 4.15
CA PRO A 128 -15.82 8.49 3.40
C PRO A 128 -15.21 8.56 2.00
N TYR A 129 -16.05 8.78 0.99
CA TYR A 129 -15.61 8.97 -0.40
C TYR A 129 -14.46 9.99 -0.59
N PRO A 130 -14.39 11.13 0.14
CA PRO A 130 -13.26 12.06 0.02
C PRO A 130 -11.89 11.42 0.33
N ILE A 131 -11.85 10.44 1.24
CA ILE A 131 -10.63 9.72 1.59
C ILE A 131 -10.23 8.80 0.44
N ILE A 132 -11.19 8.03 -0.09
CA ILE A 132 -10.97 7.15 -1.24
C ILE A 132 -10.52 7.99 -2.44
N LYS A 133 -11.15 9.14 -2.67
CA LYS A 133 -10.80 10.08 -3.72
C LYS A 133 -9.35 10.55 -3.64
N LYS A 134 -8.80 10.81 -2.45
CA LYS A 134 -7.38 11.18 -2.31
C LYS A 134 -6.45 10.07 -2.83
N VAL A 135 -6.73 8.81 -2.48
CA VAL A 135 -5.93 7.67 -2.95
C VAL A 135 -6.08 7.48 -4.46
N LEU A 136 -7.32 7.58 -4.97
CA LEU A 136 -7.59 7.53 -6.41
C LEU A 136 -6.86 8.64 -7.17
N ASP A 137 -6.81 9.87 -6.63
CA ASP A 137 -6.12 11.01 -7.25
C ASP A 137 -4.61 10.75 -7.37
N VAL A 138 -4.00 10.17 -6.32
CA VAL A 138 -2.59 9.75 -6.36
C VAL A 138 -2.34 8.71 -7.45
N MET A 139 -3.23 7.72 -7.59
CA MET A 139 -3.11 6.68 -8.62
C MET A 139 -3.32 7.24 -10.03
N MET A 140 -4.30 8.14 -10.21
CA MET A 140 -4.51 8.85 -11.47
C MET A 140 -3.30 9.71 -11.85
N GLY A 141 -2.68 10.38 -10.88
CA GLY A 141 -1.46 11.16 -11.08
C GLY A 141 -0.25 10.32 -11.50
N LEU A 142 -0.22 9.04 -11.10
CA LEU A 142 0.77 8.05 -11.53
C LEU A 142 0.41 7.39 -12.88
N LYS A 143 -0.69 7.80 -13.53
CA LYS A 143 -1.24 7.19 -14.75
C LYS A 143 -1.60 5.71 -14.60
N LEU A 144 -1.96 5.32 -13.38
CA LEU A 144 -2.38 3.96 -13.05
C LEU A 144 -3.90 3.86 -13.21
N TYR A 145 -4.33 3.68 -14.46
CA TYR A 145 -5.74 3.57 -14.82
C TYR A 145 -6.30 2.15 -14.69
N ARG A 146 -5.42 1.15 -14.51
CA ARG A 146 -5.78 -0.25 -14.33
C ARG A 146 -5.71 -0.58 -12.84
N TYR A 147 -6.84 -0.44 -12.15
CA TYR A 147 -6.99 -0.87 -10.76
C TYR A 147 -8.31 -1.60 -10.54
N HIS A 148 -8.32 -2.49 -9.57
CA HIS A 148 -9.51 -3.21 -9.13
C HIS A 148 -10.02 -2.55 -7.86
N LEU A 149 -11.13 -1.83 -7.92
CA LEU A 149 -11.78 -1.33 -6.72
C LEU A 149 -12.68 -2.43 -6.15
N VAL A 150 -12.42 -2.83 -4.91
CA VAL A 150 -13.21 -3.78 -4.15
C VAL A 150 -13.79 -3.05 -2.96
N THR A 151 -15.09 -2.83 -3.00
CA THR A 151 -15.87 -2.44 -1.82
C THR A 151 -16.43 -3.72 -1.25
N VAL A 152 -15.98 -4.12 -0.06
CA VAL A 152 -16.65 -5.22 0.65
C VAL A 152 -18.01 -4.70 1.11
N LEU A 153 -19.04 -5.05 0.33
CA LEU A 153 -20.43 -5.09 0.74
C LEU A 153 -20.60 -6.42 1.49
N ASP A 154 -20.22 -6.49 2.76
CA ASP A 154 -20.64 -7.61 3.61
C ASP A 154 -21.65 -7.02 4.60
N ALA A 155 -22.92 -7.09 4.19
CA ALA A 155 -24.09 -6.69 4.97
C ALA A 155 -24.45 -7.76 5.99
#